data_AF-A0A8S3WMN8-F1
#
_entry.id   AF-A0A8S3WMN8-F1
#
_cell.length_a   1.000
_cell.length_b   1.000
_cell.length_c   1.000
_cell.angle_alpha   90.00
_cell.angle_beta   90.00
_cell.angle_gamma   90.00
#
_symmetry.space_group_name_H-M   'P 1'
#
loop_
_entity.id
_entity.type
_entity.pdbx_description
1 polymer ?
#
loop_
_entity_poly.entity_id
_entity_poly.type
_entity_poly.pdbx_seq_one_letter_code
_entity_poly.pdbx_strand_id
1 'polypeptide(L)'
;MLEDKRNYLYFVFLRSVLNDVQTAIKSFESENSNPLKLLNTLTTLIESVSQRILMPRPVNRNLLDPITDRDINPRPYPGYLFETAHHNLDCEILNAIRQCCSAFLLQLFKELQQRLPDNYKQLELMALLSPEEAIKPIKSNTIIDVAEILGFI
;
A
#
# COMPACT_ATOMS: atom_id res chain seq x y z
N MET A 1 -19.24 -18.44 -16.45
CA MET A 1 -17.95 -17.78 -16.17
C MET A 1 -17.81 -17.35 -14.71
N LEU A 2 -18.83 -16.69 -14.12
CA LEU A 2 -18.93 -16.39 -12.67
C LEU A 2 -19.51 -17.54 -11.81
N GLU A 3 -20.11 -18.56 -12.44
CA GLU A 3 -20.64 -19.74 -11.76
C GLU A 3 -19.55 -20.67 -11.20
N ASP A 4 -18.32 -20.55 -11.71
CA ASP A 4 -17.17 -21.24 -11.13
C ASP A 4 -16.76 -20.51 -9.83
N LYS A 5 -16.95 -21.19 -8.70
CA LYS A 5 -16.62 -20.68 -7.36
C LYS A 5 -15.17 -20.20 -7.25
N ARG A 6 -14.24 -20.78 -8.03
CA ARG A 6 -12.82 -20.38 -8.06
C ARG A 6 -12.65 -18.99 -8.65
N ASN A 7 -13.28 -18.76 -9.81
CA ASN A 7 -13.27 -17.48 -10.48
C ASN A 7 -13.96 -16.42 -9.62
N TYR A 8 -15.11 -16.76 -9.05
CA TYR A 8 -15.83 -15.87 -8.14
C TYR A 8 -14.94 -15.39 -6.99
N LEU A 9 -14.25 -16.32 -6.31
CA LEU A 9 -13.38 -16.00 -5.19
C LEU A 9 -12.22 -15.08 -5.61
N TYR A 10 -11.61 -15.34 -6.76
CA TYR A 10 -10.57 -14.46 -7.31
C TYR A 10 -11.12 -13.07 -7.68
N PHE A 11 -12.33 -12.98 -8.25
CA PHE A 11 -12.97 -11.70 -8.55
C PHE A 11 -13.34 -10.90 -7.30
N VAL A 12 -13.76 -11.56 -6.22
CA VAL A 12 -13.99 -10.92 -4.91
C VAL A 12 -12.70 -10.27 -4.41
N PHE A 13 -11.59 -10.98 -4.50
CA PHE A 13 -10.27 -10.45 -4.20
C PHE A 13 -9.91 -9.25 -5.10
N LEU A 14 -9.99 -9.43 -6.43
CA LEU A 14 -9.63 -8.37 -7.39
C LEU A 14 -10.44 -7.11 -7.15
N ARG A 15 -11.76 -7.23 -6.95
CA ARG A 15 -12.63 -6.09 -6.68
C ARG A 15 -12.18 -5.33 -5.44
N SER A 16 -11.79 -6.02 -4.37
CA SER A 16 -11.29 -5.37 -3.15
C SER A 16 -10.03 -4.55 -3.42
N VAL A 17 -9.05 -5.11 -4.14
CA VAL A 17 -7.77 -4.43 -4.40
C VAL A 17 -7.94 -3.30 -5.41
N LEU A 18 -8.71 -3.53 -6.48
CA LEU A 18 -8.94 -2.54 -7.52
C LEU A 18 -9.73 -1.34 -7.03
N ASN A 19 -10.62 -1.50 -6.04
CA ASN A 19 -11.30 -0.36 -5.41
C ASN A 19 -10.30 0.59 -4.74
N ASP A 20 -9.31 0.06 -4.01
CA ASP A 20 -8.27 0.85 -3.35
C ASP A 20 -7.43 1.60 -4.41
N VAL A 21 -7.01 0.89 -5.45
CA VAL A 21 -6.25 1.46 -6.59
C VAL A 21 -7.04 2.54 -7.30
N GLN A 22 -8.32 2.29 -7.60
CA GLN A 22 -9.16 3.24 -8.32
C GLN A 22 -9.45 4.50 -7.49
N THR A 23 -9.55 4.37 -6.17
CA THR A 23 -9.67 5.52 -5.27
C THR A 23 -8.42 6.40 -5.31
N ALA A 24 -7.23 5.78 -5.34
CA ALA A 24 -5.98 6.50 -5.51
C ALA A 24 -5.90 7.19 -6.89
N ILE A 25 -6.22 6.47 -7.97
CA ILE A 25 -6.21 7.04 -9.34
C ILE A 25 -7.08 8.28 -9.44
N LYS A 26 -8.31 8.23 -8.90
CA LYS A 26 -9.21 9.40 -8.90
C LYS A 26 -8.62 10.62 -8.19
N SER A 27 -7.77 10.40 -7.19
CA SER A 27 -7.05 11.50 -6.53
C SER A 27 -6.00 12.09 -7.46
N PHE A 28 -5.30 11.27 -8.25
CA PHE A 28 -4.34 11.75 -9.26
C PHE A 28 -5.00 12.45 -10.45
N GLU A 29 -6.23 12.08 -10.79
CA GLU A 29 -6.99 12.69 -11.90
C GLU A 29 -7.61 14.06 -11.55
N SER A 30 -7.54 14.49 -10.29
CA SER A 30 -8.15 15.75 -9.85
C SER A 30 -7.33 16.97 -10.32
N GLU A 31 -8.01 17.98 -10.88
CA GLU A 31 -7.39 19.16 -11.51
C GLU A 31 -6.54 20.02 -10.54
N ASN A 32 -6.86 20.01 -9.24
CA ASN A 32 -6.21 20.84 -8.22
C ASN A 32 -5.63 20.00 -7.07
N SER A 33 -5.12 18.82 -7.39
CA SER A 33 -4.55 17.92 -6.38
C SER A 33 -3.30 18.50 -5.73
N ASN A 34 -3.29 18.56 -4.40
CA ASN A 34 -2.10 18.90 -3.64
C ASN A 34 -1.05 17.77 -3.76
N PRO A 35 0.19 18.05 -4.24
CA PRO A 35 1.21 17.03 -4.46
C PRO A 35 1.58 16.21 -3.21
N LEU A 36 1.56 16.82 -2.02
CA LEU A 36 1.86 16.13 -0.76
C LEU A 36 0.71 15.20 -0.35
N LYS A 37 -0.54 15.57 -0.66
CA LYS A 37 -1.69 14.67 -0.48
C LYS A 37 -1.62 13.49 -1.44
N LEU A 38 -1.23 13.72 -2.70
CA LEU A 38 -1.02 12.65 -3.68
C LEU A 38 0.07 11.68 -3.23
N LEU A 39 1.17 12.22 -2.69
CA LEU A 39 2.25 11.40 -2.13
C LEU A 39 1.72 10.50 -1.01
N ASN A 40 1.01 11.09 -0.04
CA ASN A 40 0.41 10.34 1.06
C ASN A 40 -0.60 9.28 0.58
N THR A 41 -1.40 9.59 -0.45
CA THR A 41 -2.31 8.63 -1.08
C THR A 41 -1.56 7.44 -1.67
N LEU A 42 -0.46 7.70 -2.39
CA LEU A 42 0.36 6.65 -2.99
C LEU A 42 1.08 5.80 -1.93
N THR A 43 1.68 6.42 -0.91
CA THR A 43 2.36 5.69 0.17
C THR A 43 1.38 4.83 0.96
N THR A 44 0.20 5.36 1.30
CA THR A 44 -0.88 4.59 1.96
C THR A 44 -1.33 3.40 1.11
N LEU A 45 -1.46 3.56 -0.20
CA LEU A 45 -1.84 2.47 -1.10
C LEU A 45 -0.75 1.38 -1.13
N ILE A 46 0.51 1.77 -1.25
CA ILE A 46 1.66 0.84 -1.21
C ILE A 46 1.67 0.06 0.11
N GLU A 47 1.45 0.75 1.24
CA GLU A 47 1.36 0.12 2.55
C GLU A 47 0.22 -0.89 2.65
N SER A 48 -1.00 -0.51 2.23
CA SER A 48 -2.17 -1.41 2.21
C SER A 48 -1.90 -2.67 1.39
N VAL A 49 -1.34 -2.54 0.18
CA VAL A 49 -0.99 -3.69 -0.66
C VAL A 49 0.08 -4.55 0.02
N SER A 50 1.10 -3.92 0.63
CA SER A 50 2.18 -4.63 1.30
C SER A 50 1.72 -5.43 2.51
N GLN A 51 0.79 -4.90 3.31
CA GLN A 51 0.25 -5.56 4.51
C GLN A 51 -0.56 -6.82 4.17
N ARG A 52 -1.11 -6.92 2.95
CA ARG A 52 -1.85 -8.11 2.49
C ARG A 52 -0.94 -9.28 2.10
N ILE A 53 0.31 -9.02 1.70
CA ILE A 53 1.24 -10.07 1.20
C ILE A 53 2.46 -10.31 2.06
N LEU A 54 2.90 -9.34 2.86
CA LEU A 54 4.14 -9.44 3.62
C LEU A 54 3.89 -9.79 5.07
N MET A 55 4.91 -10.38 5.69
CA MET A 55 4.95 -10.51 7.14
C MET A 55 4.98 -9.11 7.78
N PRO A 56 4.48 -8.95 9.02
CA PRO A 56 4.56 -7.70 9.76
C PRO A 56 5.99 -7.15 9.71
N ARG A 57 6.13 -5.97 9.10
CA ARG A 57 7.45 -5.38 8.84
C ARG A 57 8.00 -4.73 10.12
N PRO A 58 9.34 -4.72 10.31
CA PRO A 58 9.95 -3.85 11.30
C PRO A 58 9.68 -2.37 10.95
N VAL A 59 9.52 -1.54 11.98
CA VAL A 59 9.07 -0.13 11.89
C VAL A 59 9.92 0.73 10.94
N ASN A 60 11.18 0.37 10.71
CA ASN A 60 12.15 1.21 9.98
C ASN A 60 12.41 0.81 8.52
N ARG A 61 11.68 -0.17 7.96
CA ARG A 61 11.93 -0.61 6.57
C ARG A 61 11.44 0.43 5.56
N ASN A 62 12.24 0.77 4.56
CA ASN A 62 11.83 1.68 3.48
C ASN A 62 10.79 1.01 2.58
N LEU A 63 9.86 1.82 2.04
CA LEU A 63 8.91 1.33 1.04
C LEU A 63 9.59 0.94 -0.26
N LEU A 64 10.77 1.49 -0.57
CA LEU A 64 11.57 1.19 -1.74
C LEU A 64 12.53 0.00 -1.55
N ASP A 65 12.62 -0.56 -0.34
CA ASP A 65 13.49 -1.72 -0.10
C ASP A 65 13.03 -2.91 -0.95
N PRO A 66 13.95 -3.67 -1.55
CA PRO A 66 13.59 -4.85 -2.31
C PRO A 66 12.89 -5.89 -1.42
N ILE A 67 11.86 -6.53 -1.97
CA ILE A 67 11.21 -7.70 -1.34
C ILE A 67 12.00 -8.96 -1.70
N THR A 68 12.28 -9.76 -0.70
CA THR A 68 12.81 -11.12 -0.83
C THR A 68 11.72 -12.15 -0.50
N ASP A 69 11.91 -13.41 -0.91
CA ASP A 69 10.95 -14.49 -0.63
C ASP A 69 10.69 -14.69 0.87
N ARG A 70 11.65 -14.32 1.72
CA ARG A 70 11.55 -14.40 3.18
C ARG A 70 10.60 -13.36 3.78
N ASP A 71 10.32 -12.30 3.04
CA ASP A 71 9.42 -11.23 3.48
C ASP A 71 7.96 -11.55 3.21
N ILE A 72 7.70 -12.49 2.29
CA ILE A 72 6.36 -12.89 1.87
C ILE A 72 5.73 -13.72 2.98
N ASN A 73 4.52 -13.34 3.38
CA ASN A 73 3.76 -14.10 4.35
C ASN A 73 3.40 -15.47 3.76
N PRO A 74 3.76 -16.60 4.42
CA PRO A 74 3.44 -17.94 3.93
C PRO A 74 1.93 -18.20 3.84
N ARG A 75 1.12 -17.43 4.58
CA ARG A 75 -0.35 -17.45 4.49
C ARG A 75 -0.86 -16.01 4.35
N PRO A 76 -0.74 -15.43 3.15
CA PRO A 76 -1.14 -14.06 2.90
C PRO A 76 -2.65 -13.92 3.03
N TYR A 77 -3.08 -12.72 3.40
CA TYR A 77 -4.47 -12.37 3.67
C TYR A 77 -5.01 -11.53 2.50
N PRO A 78 -5.74 -12.13 1.54
CA PRO A 78 -6.20 -11.41 0.35
C PRO A 78 -7.29 -10.37 0.67
N GLY A 79 -7.98 -10.54 1.81
CA GLY A 79 -8.98 -9.61 2.33
C GLY A 79 -10.14 -10.33 3.01
N TYR A 80 -10.90 -9.58 3.81
CA TYR A 80 -12.02 -10.12 4.60
C TYR A 80 -13.05 -10.86 3.75
N LEU A 81 -13.48 -10.24 2.65
CA LEU A 81 -14.48 -10.84 1.76
C LEU A 81 -14.00 -12.16 1.12
N PHE A 82 -12.70 -12.27 0.84
CA PHE A 82 -12.10 -13.50 0.35
C PHE A 82 -12.15 -14.59 1.44
N GLU A 83 -11.76 -14.25 2.68
CA GLU A 83 -11.83 -15.18 3.82
C GLU A 83 -13.25 -15.65 4.13
N THR A 84 -14.27 -14.81 3.91
CA THR A 84 -15.67 -15.21 4.14
C THR A 84 -16.30 -15.94 2.95
N ALA A 85 -15.78 -15.79 1.74
CA ALA A 85 -16.41 -16.33 0.53
C ALA A 85 -15.93 -17.74 0.15
N HIS A 86 -14.86 -18.27 0.76
CA HIS A 86 -14.23 -19.53 0.33
C HIS A 86 -14.93 -20.82 0.80
N HIS A 87 -16.20 -20.73 1.23
CA HIS A 87 -16.94 -21.89 1.73
C HIS A 87 -17.07 -23.00 0.67
N ASN A 88 -16.81 -24.25 1.08
CA ASN A 88 -16.93 -25.45 0.24
C ASN A 88 -15.95 -25.56 -0.94
N LEU A 89 -14.78 -24.91 -0.86
CA LEU A 89 -13.66 -25.16 -1.76
C LEU A 89 -12.65 -26.11 -1.10
N ASP A 90 -12.09 -26.99 -1.92
CA ASP A 90 -11.00 -27.85 -1.48
C ASP A 90 -9.75 -27.03 -1.12
N CYS A 91 -8.97 -27.53 -0.16
CA CYS A 91 -7.79 -26.87 0.35
C CYS A 91 -6.73 -26.63 -0.73
N GLU A 92 -6.54 -27.56 -1.66
CA GLU A 92 -5.53 -27.42 -2.72
C GLU A 92 -5.93 -26.30 -3.69
N ILE A 93 -7.21 -26.27 -4.08
CA ILE A 93 -7.77 -25.23 -4.95
C ILE A 93 -7.67 -23.87 -4.28
N LEU A 94 -8.00 -23.77 -2.99
CA LEU A 94 -7.92 -22.52 -2.24
C LEU A 94 -6.47 -22.00 -2.18
N ASN A 95 -5.50 -22.88 -1.95
CA ASN A 95 -4.09 -22.53 -1.92
C ASN A 95 -3.60 -22.06 -3.29
N ALA A 96 -4.01 -22.71 -4.37
CA ALA A 96 -3.69 -22.27 -5.73
C ALA A 96 -4.23 -20.86 -6.02
N ILE A 97 -5.48 -20.58 -5.63
CA ILE A 97 -6.07 -19.23 -5.79
C ILE A 97 -5.30 -18.21 -4.95
N ARG A 98 -4.95 -18.53 -3.70
CA ARG A 98 -4.17 -17.63 -2.85
C ARG A 98 -2.82 -17.30 -3.47
N GLN A 99 -2.11 -18.29 -4.03
CA GLN A 99 -0.84 -18.07 -4.73
C GLN A 99 -1.02 -17.11 -5.90
N CYS A 100 -2.08 -17.25 -6.70
CA CYS A 100 -2.41 -16.30 -7.76
C CYS A 100 -2.67 -14.87 -7.22
N CYS A 101 -3.43 -14.74 -6.13
CA CYS A 101 -3.67 -13.45 -5.48
C CYS A 101 -2.36 -12.82 -4.98
N SER A 102 -1.47 -13.61 -4.39
CA SER A 102 -0.16 -13.16 -3.92
C SER A 102 0.74 -12.71 -5.05
N ALA A 103 0.80 -13.47 -6.15
CA ALA A 103 1.56 -13.10 -7.33
C ALA A 103 1.07 -11.76 -7.91
N PHE A 104 -0.25 -11.58 -7.99
CA PHE A 104 -0.85 -10.32 -8.42
C PHE A 104 -0.45 -9.15 -7.51
N LEU A 105 -0.64 -9.30 -6.19
CA LEU A 105 -0.33 -8.26 -5.22
C LEU A 105 1.18 -7.92 -5.20
N LEU A 106 2.05 -8.92 -5.37
CA LEU A 106 3.50 -8.72 -5.44
C LEU A 106 3.88 -7.91 -6.69
N GLN A 107 3.28 -8.23 -7.83
CA GLN A 107 3.49 -7.47 -9.06
C GLN A 107 2.96 -6.04 -8.94
N LEU A 108 1.75 -5.88 -8.39
CA LEU A 108 1.16 -4.57 -8.13
C LEU A 108 2.03 -3.73 -7.19
N PHE A 109 2.54 -4.33 -6.12
CA PHE A 109 3.44 -3.64 -5.19
C PHE A 109 4.69 -3.12 -5.90
N LYS A 110 5.36 -3.94 -6.73
CA LYS A 110 6.53 -3.52 -7.51
C LYS A 110 6.20 -2.37 -8.46
N GLU A 111 5.08 -2.44 -9.14
CA GLU A 111 4.62 -1.39 -10.04
C GLU A 111 4.30 -0.08 -9.29
N LEU A 112 3.71 -0.15 -8.09
CA LEU A 112 3.47 1.03 -7.27
C LEU A 112 4.77 1.62 -6.71
N GLN A 113 5.72 0.78 -6.29
CA GLN A 113 7.06 1.23 -5.86
C GLN A 113 7.76 2.04 -6.95
N GLN A 114 7.69 1.60 -8.22
CA GLN A 114 8.31 2.32 -9.35
C GLN A 114 7.74 3.72 -9.60
N ARG A 115 6.55 4.02 -9.06
CA ARG A 115 5.91 5.34 -9.17
C ARG A 115 6.25 6.27 -8.01
N LEU A 116 6.88 5.74 -6.96
CA LEU A 116 7.32 6.51 -5.81
C LEU A 116 8.71 7.10 -6.10
N PRO A 117 8.93 8.41 -5.88
CA PRO A 117 10.24 9.01 -6.13
C PRO A 117 11.25 8.59 -5.06
N ASP A 118 12.54 8.53 -5.42
CA ASP A 118 13.61 8.09 -4.52
C ASP A 118 13.72 8.95 -3.24
N ASN A 119 13.34 10.23 -3.34
CA ASN A 119 13.37 11.20 -2.25
C ASN A 119 12.02 11.36 -1.54
N TYR A 120 11.13 10.37 -1.62
CA TYR A 120 9.78 10.48 -1.06
C TYR A 120 9.77 10.77 0.45
N LYS A 121 10.73 10.22 1.21
CA LYS A 121 10.85 10.48 2.65
C LYS A 121 11.14 11.95 2.96
N GLN A 122 11.99 12.58 2.15
CA GLN A 122 12.26 14.00 2.26
C GLN A 122 11.00 14.81 1.92
N LEU A 123 10.26 14.41 0.89
CA LEU A 123 8.99 15.05 0.53
C LEU A 123 7.93 14.90 1.64
N GLU A 124 7.86 13.76 2.33
CA GLU A 124 7.00 13.58 3.51
C GLU A 124 7.38 14.54 4.64
N LEU A 125 8.69 14.73 4.89
CA LEU A 125 9.17 15.69 5.87
C LEU A 125 8.85 17.15 5.46
N MET A 126 8.89 17.47 4.18
CA MET A 126 8.45 18.79 3.69
C MET A 126 6.96 19.06 3.95
N ALA A 127 6.14 18.01 4.09
CA ALA A 127 4.73 18.21 4.47
C ALA A 127 4.56 18.83 5.86
N LEU A 128 5.56 18.71 6.74
CA LEU A 128 5.60 19.38 8.05
C LEU A 128 5.69 20.90 7.93
N LEU A 129 6.11 21.41 6.77
CA LEU A 129 6.17 22.85 6.48
C LEU A 129 4.88 23.37 5.83
N SER A 130 3.86 22.53 5.69
CA SER A 130 2.57 22.96 5.15
C SER A 130 1.89 24.01 6.05
N PRO A 131 1.11 24.94 5.47
CA PRO A 131 0.36 25.94 6.25
C PRO A 131 -0.52 25.30 7.33
N GLU A 132 -1.15 24.17 7.03
CA GLU A 132 -1.99 23.43 7.96
C GLU A 132 -1.22 22.97 9.20
N GLU A 133 0.00 22.47 9.03
CA GLU A 133 0.86 22.03 10.13
C GLU A 133 1.43 23.23 10.92
N ALA A 134 1.75 24.31 10.22
CA ALA A 134 2.25 25.56 10.79
C ALA A 134 1.23 26.27 11.70
N ILE A 135 -0.07 25.99 11.56
CA ILE A 135 -1.12 26.61 12.39
C ILE A 135 -1.53 25.72 13.58
N LYS A 136 -1.19 24.42 13.58
CA LYS A 136 -1.53 23.53 14.71
C LYS A 136 -0.98 24.05 16.05
N PRO A 137 -1.79 24.06 17.13
CA PRO A 137 -1.36 24.55 18.44
C PRO A 137 -0.33 23.64 19.12
N ILE A 138 -0.34 22.34 18.80
CA ILE A 138 0.66 21.37 19.24
C ILE A 138 1.56 21.10 18.04
N LYS A 139 2.85 21.43 18.17
CA LYS A 139 3.85 21.10 17.17
C LYS A 139 4.38 19.69 17.43
N SER A 140 4.50 18.91 16.35
CA SER A 140 5.24 17.65 16.40
C SER A 140 6.73 17.96 16.57
N ASN A 141 7.45 17.19 17.39
CA ASN A 141 8.90 17.36 17.62
C ASN A 141 9.75 17.12 16.35
N THR A 142 9.13 16.69 15.26
CA THR A 142 9.74 16.38 13.96
C THR A 142 10.24 17.58 13.16
N ILE A 143 10.00 18.83 13.61
CA ILE A 143 10.58 20.00 12.93
C ILE A 143 12.10 20.10 13.13
N ILE A 144 12.63 19.48 14.19
CA ILE A 144 14.07 19.35 14.42
C ILE A 144 14.69 18.49 13.32
N ASP A 145 14.06 17.36 12.97
CA ASP A 145 14.52 16.46 11.90
C ASP A 145 14.59 17.18 10.54
N VAL A 146 13.63 18.08 10.27
CA VAL A 146 13.64 18.91 9.05
C VAL A 146 14.82 19.89 9.06
N ALA A 147 15.10 20.51 10.19
CA ALA A 147 16.19 21.47 10.34
C ALA A 147 17.57 20.81 10.20
N GLU A 148 17.76 19.59 10.70
CA GLU A 148 18.98 18.79 10.49
C GLU A 148 19.19 18.48 8.99
N ILE A 149 18.15 18.03 8.28
CA ILE A 149 18.24 17.70 6.84
C ILE A 149 18.59 18.93 6.00
N LEU A 150 18.09 20.10 6.38
CA LEU A 150 18.38 21.37 5.71
C LEU A 150 19.73 21.98 6.12
N GLY A 151 20.44 21.38 7.09
CA GLY A 151 21.77 21.82 7.53
C GLY A 151 21.76 23.06 8.45
N PHE A 152 20.65 23.30 9.16
CA PHE A 152 20.55 24.42 10.11
C PHE A 152 21.07 24.09 11.51
N ILE A 153 21.22 22.80 11.85
CA ILE A 153 21.74 22.28 13.11
C ILE A 153 22.61 21.06 12.87
#